data_AF-A0A0D3ILF6-F1
#
_entry.id   AF-A0A0D3ILF6-F1
#
_cell.length_a   1.000
_cell.length_b   1.000
_cell.length_c   1.000
_cell.angle_alpha   90.00
_cell.angle_beta   90.00
_cell.angle_gamma   90.00
#
_symmetry.space_group_name_H-M   'P 1'
#
loop_
_entity.id
_entity.type
_entity.pdbx_description
1 polymer ?
#
loop_
_entity_poly.entity_id
_entity_poly.type
_entity_poly.pdbx_seq_one_letter_code
_entity_poly.pdbx_strand_id
1 'polypeptide(L)'
;MVFDNLGGRIASHLARHWSRYLMYGATTAVGVAAAALLHRVPPTRGRKVVGHLGFIAVAVAICMLAPHDYQDVIFSPTGAAVAGVFFPVLESMRAVCSVTEEDDRRWLQYWLAQASFMVATSNLEWLVLNLFKSEAVRDVWFHMQVLFLLWLQLPWTDGSTLLYDTITKPFILPRIKGIAGRVSDSSLINTAWAWVINGSHLYGLYFVFVLMPGVVEKFIVDMVGTAYPLLASTVAVTTEDDPEDDTQWLVYWCVFSLFHVFASIVDDALDWIPGFHSVTLIVWLMLPFTKGADRVFRQILVPLFNMRADLIKKDAALLVKDLSTKLPEAKRASVSSEIAAMFGAAQPQSARSKSPATTKPGKSE
;
A
#
# COMPACT_ATOMS: atom_id res chain seq x y z
N MET A 1 -31.43 19.97 -16.77
CA MET A 1 -30.55 20.79 -17.64
C MET A 1 -29.07 20.76 -17.25
N VAL A 2 -28.65 21.09 -16.02
CA VAL A 2 -27.21 21.04 -15.63
C VAL A 2 -26.69 19.59 -15.54
N PHE A 3 -27.46 18.67 -14.97
CA PHE A 3 -27.09 17.25 -14.88
C PHE A 3 -27.17 16.50 -16.22
N ASP A 4 -28.10 16.87 -17.10
CA ASP A 4 -28.25 16.25 -18.43
C ASP A 4 -27.03 16.54 -19.33
N ASN A 5 -26.43 17.73 -19.19
CA ASN A 5 -25.19 18.09 -19.90
C ASN A 5 -23.95 17.45 -19.28
N LEU A 6 -23.96 17.14 -17.98
CA LEU A 6 -22.82 16.51 -17.30
C LEU A 6 -22.63 15.07 -17.77
N GLY A 7 -23.71 14.27 -17.80
CA GLY A 7 -23.65 12.89 -18.27
C GLY A 7 -23.15 12.76 -19.71
N GLY A 8 -23.61 13.65 -20.60
CA GLY A 8 -23.15 13.68 -22.01
C GLY A 8 -21.67 14.09 -22.16
N ARG A 9 -21.18 15.03 -21.34
CA ARG A 9 -19.76 15.41 -21.34
C ARG A 9 -18.86 14.30 -20.80
N ILE A 10 -19.28 13.59 -19.75
CA ILE A 10 -18.58 12.42 -19.22
C ILE A 10 -18.53 11.33 -20.29
N ALA A 11 -19.67 10.95 -20.86
CA ALA A 11 -19.75 9.90 -21.87
C ALA A 11 -18.89 10.21 -23.12
N SER A 12 -18.92 11.46 -23.61
CA SER A 12 -18.11 11.86 -24.76
C SER A 12 -16.62 11.98 -24.46
N HIS A 13 -16.24 12.30 -23.22
CA HIS A 13 -14.83 12.30 -22.81
C HIS A 13 -14.29 10.88 -22.63
N LEU A 14 -15.03 10.01 -21.94
CA LEU A 14 -14.71 8.59 -21.81
C LEU A 14 -14.62 7.91 -23.19
N ALA A 15 -15.55 8.20 -24.10
CA ALA A 15 -15.52 7.66 -25.46
C ALA A 15 -14.33 8.17 -26.29
N ARG A 16 -13.75 9.33 -25.98
CA ARG A 16 -12.53 9.83 -26.65
C ARG A 16 -11.25 9.19 -26.11
N HIS A 17 -11.23 8.84 -24.82
CA HIS A 17 -10.04 8.32 -24.13
C HIS A 17 -10.15 6.86 -23.70
N TRP A 18 -11.16 6.12 -24.20
CA TRP A 18 -11.46 4.75 -23.78
C TRP A 18 -10.27 3.79 -23.92
N SER A 19 -9.44 3.98 -24.95
CA SER A 19 -8.22 3.19 -25.16
C SER A 19 -7.22 3.35 -24.01
N ARG A 20 -7.07 4.56 -23.46
CA ARG A 20 -6.18 4.82 -22.32
C ARG A 20 -6.68 4.10 -21.06
N TYR A 21 -7.98 4.17 -20.77
CA TYR A 21 -8.55 3.46 -19.61
C TYR A 21 -8.50 1.93 -19.79
N LEU A 22 -8.71 1.42 -21.00
CA LEU A 22 -8.53 0.00 -21.31
C LEU A 22 -7.09 -0.42 -21.01
N MET A 23 -6.11 0.42 -21.39
CA MET A 23 -4.70 0.17 -21.13
C MET A 23 -4.35 0.25 -19.65
N TYR A 24 -4.91 1.21 -18.89
CA TYR A 24 -4.77 1.25 -17.42
C TYR A 24 -5.37 -0.01 -16.78
N GLY A 25 -6.50 -0.50 -17.27
CA GLY A 25 -7.08 -1.78 -16.86
C GLY A 25 -6.18 -2.97 -17.20
N ALA A 26 -5.58 -2.97 -18.38
CA ALA A 26 -4.65 -4.02 -18.81
C ALA A 26 -3.35 -4.01 -17.99
N THR A 27 -2.74 -2.85 -17.73
CA THR A 27 -1.55 -2.74 -16.87
C THR A 27 -1.86 -3.13 -15.43
N THR A 28 -3.04 -2.77 -14.93
CA THR A 28 -3.54 -3.26 -13.63
C THR A 28 -3.65 -4.79 -13.62
N ALA A 29 -4.26 -5.40 -14.64
CA ALA A 29 -4.39 -6.84 -14.75
C ALA A 29 -3.02 -7.54 -14.82
N VAL A 30 -2.06 -6.97 -15.55
CA VAL A 30 -0.66 -7.44 -15.58
C VAL A 30 -0.04 -7.34 -14.19
N GLY A 31 -0.22 -6.24 -13.46
CA GLY A 31 0.27 -6.09 -12.08
C GLY A 31 -0.30 -7.14 -11.11
N VAL A 32 -1.60 -7.43 -11.22
CA VAL A 32 -2.28 -8.47 -10.43
C VAL A 32 -1.77 -9.87 -10.81
N ALA A 33 -1.62 -10.16 -12.10
CA ALA A 33 -1.07 -11.43 -12.57
C ALA A 33 0.40 -11.60 -12.15
N ALA A 34 1.19 -10.53 -12.23
CA ALA A 34 2.55 -10.48 -11.72
C ALA A 34 2.57 -10.77 -10.22
N ALA A 35 1.64 -10.23 -9.42
CA ALA A 35 1.53 -10.56 -8.00
C ALA A 35 1.27 -12.05 -7.72
N ALA A 36 0.56 -12.74 -8.60
CA ALA A 36 0.33 -14.19 -8.47
C ALA A 36 1.60 -15.02 -8.74
N LEU A 37 2.51 -14.50 -9.58
CA LEU A 37 3.74 -15.18 -9.99
C LEU A 37 4.93 -14.80 -9.10
N LEU A 38 5.13 -13.50 -8.87
CA LEU A 38 6.29 -12.92 -8.23
C LEU A 38 6.34 -13.18 -6.72
N HIS A 39 5.19 -13.34 -6.07
CA HIS A 39 5.12 -13.66 -4.64
C HIS A 39 5.89 -14.95 -4.26
N ARG A 40 5.98 -15.89 -5.20
CA ARG A 40 6.69 -17.16 -4.99
C ARG A 40 8.21 -17.03 -5.11
N VAL A 41 8.71 -15.89 -5.58
CA VAL A 41 10.13 -15.66 -5.81
C VAL A 41 10.73 -15.05 -4.54
N PRO A 42 11.72 -15.70 -3.91
CA PRO A 42 12.32 -15.16 -2.70
C PRO A 42 13.10 -13.87 -3.01
N PRO A 43 13.01 -12.84 -2.15
CA PRO A 43 13.76 -11.61 -2.31
C PRO A 43 15.28 -11.81 -2.30
N THR A 44 15.99 -11.02 -3.10
CA THR A 44 17.46 -11.02 -3.14
C THR A 44 18.08 -9.99 -2.20
N ARG A 45 17.28 -9.11 -1.58
CA ARG A 45 17.75 -7.97 -0.75
C ARG A 45 18.76 -7.08 -1.45
N GLY A 46 18.65 -6.96 -2.78
CA GLY A 46 19.53 -6.14 -3.62
C GLY A 46 20.98 -6.61 -3.69
N ARG A 47 21.30 -7.84 -3.23
CA ARG A 47 22.69 -8.34 -3.21
C ARG A 47 23.14 -8.90 -4.55
N LYS A 48 22.22 -9.21 -5.46
CA LYS A 48 22.53 -9.87 -6.73
C LYS A 48 22.63 -8.86 -7.87
N VAL A 49 23.86 -8.45 -8.21
CA VAL A 49 24.16 -7.51 -9.32
C VAL A 49 23.50 -7.93 -10.64
N VAL A 50 23.46 -9.24 -10.92
CA VAL A 50 22.82 -9.79 -12.12
C VAL A 50 21.34 -9.39 -12.23
N GLY A 51 20.61 -9.32 -11.11
CA GLY A 51 19.21 -8.90 -11.10
C GLY A 51 19.03 -7.44 -11.52
N HIS A 52 19.95 -6.56 -11.10
CA HIS A 52 19.93 -5.14 -11.49
C HIS A 52 20.34 -4.93 -12.95
N LEU A 53 21.37 -5.64 -13.43
CA LEU A 53 21.78 -5.58 -14.83
C LEU A 53 20.69 -6.12 -15.77
N GLY A 54 20.06 -7.23 -15.39
CA GLY A 54 18.91 -7.78 -16.11
C GLY A 54 17.74 -6.80 -16.16
N PHE A 55 17.44 -6.13 -15.05
CA PHE A 55 16.41 -5.09 -15.01
C PHE A 55 16.74 -3.94 -15.97
N ILE A 56 17.97 -3.41 -15.96
CA ILE A 56 18.38 -2.31 -16.85
C ILE A 56 18.27 -2.74 -18.31
N ALA A 57 18.72 -3.95 -18.66
CA ALA A 57 18.63 -4.46 -20.03
C ALA A 57 17.17 -4.56 -20.50
N VAL A 58 16.26 -5.08 -19.67
CA VAL A 58 14.83 -5.17 -19.98
C VAL A 58 14.21 -3.78 -20.07
N ALA A 59 14.55 -2.86 -19.15
CA ALA A 59 14.05 -1.49 -19.16
C ALA A 59 14.43 -0.77 -20.45
N VAL A 60 15.70 -0.83 -20.85
CA VAL A 60 16.18 -0.24 -22.12
C VAL A 60 15.46 -0.87 -23.31
N ALA A 61 15.29 -2.20 -23.32
CA ALA A 61 14.57 -2.88 -24.38
C ALA A 61 13.10 -2.41 -24.47
N ILE A 62 12.41 -2.25 -23.34
CA ILE A 62 11.03 -1.72 -23.31
C ILE A 62 10.99 -0.30 -23.89
N CYS A 63 11.88 0.59 -23.43
CA CYS A 63 11.93 1.97 -23.92
C CYS A 63 12.26 2.08 -25.42
N MET A 64 13.00 1.12 -25.99
CA MET A 64 13.38 1.14 -27.41
C MET A 64 12.40 0.40 -28.32
N LEU A 65 11.72 -0.64 -27.84
CA LEU A 65 10.93 -1.56 -28.66
C LEU A 65 9.43 -1.43 -28.46
N ALA A 66 8.96 -0.90 -27.33
CA ALA A 66 7.53 -0.73 -27.12
C ALA A 66 6.99 0.33 -28.09
N PRO A 67 5.82 0.11 -28.73
CA PRO A 67 5.26 1.11 -29.64
C PRO A 67 4.92 2.39 -28.88
N HIS A 68 5.06 3.54 -29.55
CA HIS A 68 4.91 4.86 -28.94
C HIS A 68 3.58 5.05 -28.21
N ASP A 69 2.47 4.58 -28.81
CA ASP A 69 1.14 4.66 -28.21
C ASP A 69 1.06 3.95 -26.84
N TYR A 70 1.83 2.86 -26.66
CA TYR A 70 1.92 2.17 -25.37
C TYR A 70 2.79 2.91 -24.37
N GLN A 71 3.90 3.48 -24.85
CA GLN A 71 4.80 4.25 -24.00
C GLN A 71 4.12 5.49 -23.43
N ASP A 72 3.33 6.22 -24.23
CA ASP A 72 2.63 7.44 -23.80
C ASP A 72 1.63 7.19 -22.66
N VAL A 73 1.07 5.98 -22.58
CA VAL A 73 0.12 5.61 -21.54
C VAL A 73 0.83 5.03 -20.32
N ILE A 74 1.82 4.15 -20.52
CA ILE A 74 2.58 3.52 -19.44
C ILE A 74 3.45 4.54 -18.71
N PHE A 75 4.15 5.40 -19.45
CA PHE A 75 5.03 6.44 -18.93
C PHE A 75 4.30 7.77 -18.82
N SER A 76 3.21 7.75 -18.06
CA SER A 76 2.39 8.90 -17.71
C SER A 76 2.25 9.03 -16.19
N PRO A 77 1.74 10.14 -15.64
CA PRO A 77 1.46 10.26 -14.21
C PRO A 77 0.60 9.10 -13.67
N THR A 78 -0.49 8.77 -14.38
CA THR A 78 -1.38 7.67 -14.01
C THR A 78 -0.74 6.30 -14.22
N GLY A 79 0.06 6.15 -15.28
CA GLY A 79 0.84 4.93 -15.50
C GLY A 79 1.84 4.65 -14.36
N ALA A 80 2.53 5.69 -13.87
CA ALA A 80 3.39 5.60 -12.69
C ALA A 80 2.61 5.25 -11.42
N ALA A 81 1.45 5.88 -11.19
CA ALA A 81 0.58 5.55 -10.07
C ALA A 81 0.13 4.08 -10.13
N VAL A 82 -0.32 3.58 -11.28
CA VAL A 82 -0.74 2.18 -11.46
C VAL A 82 0.44 1.22 -11.26
N ALA A 83 1.59 1.50 -11.85
CA ALA A 83 2.78 0.64 -11.80
C ALA A 83 3.34 0.48 -10.38
N GLY A 84 3.25 1.53 -9.56
CA GLY A 84 3.77 1.56 -8.20
C GLY A 84 2.77 1.15 -7.11
N VAL A 85 1.58 0.64 -7.44
CA VAL A 85 0.53 0.40 -6.42
C VAL A 85 0.01 -1.02 -6.40
N PHE A 86 -0.43 -1.60 -7.52
CA PHE A 86 -1.20 -2.85 -7.43
C PHE A 86 -0.41 -4.05 -6.90
N PHE A 87 0.80 -4.26 -7.38
CA PHE A 87 1.64 -5.35 -6.89
C PHE A 87 2.03 -5.14 -5.41
N PRO A 88 2.57 -3.97 -5.00
CA PRO A 88 2.91 -3.71 -3.61
C PRO A 88 1.73 -3.76 -2.66
N VAL A 89 0.55 -3.26 -3.05
CA VAL A 89 -0.66 -3.32 -2.21
C VAL A 89 -1.06 -4.76 -1.96
N LEU A 90 -1.11 -5.60 -3.01
CA LEU A 90 -1.47 -7.01 -2.84
C LEU A 90 -0.52 -7.75 -1.89
N GLU A 91 0.77 -7.49 -2.01
CA GLU A 91 1.77 -8.10 -1.15
C GLU A 91 1.74 -7.53 0.28
N SER A 92 1.50 -6.23 0.43
CA SER A 92 1.29 -5.58 1.72
C SER A 92 0.05 -6.12 2.42
N MET A 93 -1.04 -6.36 1.69
CA MET A 93 -2.24 -7.00 2.23
C MET A 93 -1.97 -8.43 2.71
N ARG A 94 -1.18 -9.20 1.96
CA ARG A 94 -0.75 -10.55 2.36
C ARG A 94 0.10 -10.49 3.62
N ALA A 95 1.07 -9.57 3.67
CA ALA A 95 1.91 -9.34 4.85
C ALA A 95 1.03 -9.01 6.07
N VAL A 96 0.13 -8.03 5.92
CA VAL A 96 -0.80 -7.61 6.98
C VAL A 96 -1.71 -8.75 7.43
N CYS A 97 -2.07 -9.70 6.57
CA CYS A 97 -2.87 -10.87 6.95
C CYS A 97 -2.03 -12.08 7.37
N SER A 98 -0.71 -12.01 7.29
CA SER A 98 0.20 -13.07 7.68
C SER A 98 0.48 -13.03 9.19
N VAL A 99 0.80 -14.19 9.76
CA VAL A 99 1.19 -14.29 11.18
C VAL A 99 2.65 -13.85 11.40
N THR A 100 3.42 -13.73 10.32
CA THR A 100 4.84 -13.39 10.33
C THR A 100 5.06 -11.88 10.16
N GLU A 101 5.66 -11.24 11.15
CA GLU A 101 5.88 -9.78 11.17
C GLU A 101 7.04 -9.33 10.23
N GLU A 102 7.89 -10.25 9.74
CA GLU A 102 9.01 -9.92 8.84
C GLU A 102 8.56 -9.36 7.48
N ASP A 103 7.40 -9.80 6.98
CA ASP A 103 6.87 -9.37 5.69
C ASP A 103 6.31 -7.93 5.77
N ASP A 104 5.74 -7.55 6.92
CA ASP A 104 5.18 -6.20 7.15
C ASP A 104 6.28 -5.14 7.00
N ARG A 105 7.42 -5.38 7.65
CA ARG A 105 8.58 -4.49 7.63
C ARG A 105 9.15 -4.29 6.23
N ARG A 106 9.19 -5.36 5.43
CA ARG A 106 9.73 -5.30 4.06
C ARG A 106 8.86 -4.42 3.16
N TRP A 107 7.55 -4.60 3.20
CA TRP A 107 6.65 -3.78 2.39
C TRP A 107 6.56 -2.36 2.91
N LEU A 108 6.70 -2.15 4.22
CA LEU A 108 6.84 -0.80 4.76
C LEU A 108 8.11 -0.09 4.25
N GLN A 109 9.23 -0.79 4.04
CA GLN A 109 10.42 -0.21 3.38
C GLN A 109 10.15 0.22 1.94
N TYR A 110 9.32 -0.53 1.19
CA TYR A 110 8.86 -0.12 -0.13
C TYR A 110 8.09 1.19 -0.05
N TRP A 111 7.09 1.28 0.82
CA TRP A 111 6.28 2.48 0.97
C TRP A 111 7.09 3.68 1.47
N LEU A 112 8.08 3.47 2.33
CA LEU A 112 9.04 4.51 2.73
C LEU A 112 9.83 5.07 1.53
N ALA A 113 10.37 4.18 0.69
CA ALA A 113 11.10 4.59 -0.50
C ALA A 113 10.19 5.30 -1.51
N GLN A 114 9.00 4.77 -1.73
CA GLN A 114 8.00 5.33 -2.65
C GLN A 114 7.47 6.68 -2.16
N ALA A 115 7.16 6.83 -0.87
CA ALA A 115 6.70 8.09 -0.30
C ALA A 115 7.81 9.14 -0.27
N SER A 116 9.05 8.76 0.03
CA SER A 116 10.20 9.67 -0.08
C SER A 116 10.39 10.13 -1.52
N PHE A 117 10.23 9.21 -2.47
CA PHE A 117 10.25 9.53 -3.90
C PHE A 117 9.11 10.47 -4.27
N MET A 118 7.89 10.21 -3.82
CA MET A 118 6.72 11.05 -4.09
C MET A 118 6.89 12.46 -3.52
N VAL A 119 7.36 12.61 -2.27
CA VAL A 119 7.67 13.92 -1.71
C VAL A 119 8.74 14.64 -2.55
N ALA A 120 9.79 13.94 -2.96
CA ALA A 120 10.82 14.53 -3.82
C ALA A 120 10.27 14.92 -5.21
N THR A 121 9.50 14.05 -5.86
CA THR A 121 9.03 14.25 -7.22
C THR A 121 7.86 15.21 -7.29
N SER A 122 6.89 15.19 -6.38
CA SER A 122 5.73 16.10 -6.42
C SER A 122 6.17 17.57 -6.30
N ASN A 123 7.22 17.86 -5.52
CA ASN A 123 7.84 19.19 -5.44
C ASN A 123 8.63 19.55 -6.71
N LEU A 124 9.25 18.56 -7.35
CA LEU A 124 10.11 18.76 -8.51
C LEU A 124 9.35 18.72 -9.83
N GLU A 125 8.22 18.04 -9.94
CA GLU A 125 7.52 17.78 -11.20
C GLU A 125 7.00 19.09 -11.81
N TRP A 126 6.29 19.90 -11.03
CA TRP A 126 5.86 21.22 -11.48
C TRP A 126 7.08 22.09 -11.86
N LEU A 127 8.15 22.05 -11.07
CA LEU A 127 9.35 22.85 -11.35
C LEU A 127 10.05 22.40 -12.64
N VAL A 128 10.30 21.10 -12.79
CA VAL A 128 10.98 20.50 -13.95
C VAL A 128 10.18 20.76 -15.22
N LEU A 129 8.87 20.49 -15.19
CA LEU A 129 8.03 20.67 -16.37
C LEU A 129 7.91 22.14 -16.77
N ASN A 130 7.85 23.07 -15.82
CA ASN A 130 7.77 24.51 -16.12
C ASN A 130 9.12 25.15 -16.43
N LEU A 131 10.23 24.62 -15.91
CA LEU A 131 11.58 25.13 -16.16
C LEU A 131 12.06 24.73 -17.55
N PHE A 132 11.89 23.46 -17.92
CA PHE A 132 12.42 22.94 -19.18
C PHE A 132 11.45 23.08 -20.36
N LYS A 133 10.12 23.06 -20.10
CA LYS A 133 9.05 23.18 -21.13
C LYS A 133 9.31 22.34 -22.39
N SER A 134 9.94 21.18 -22.22
CA SER A 134 10.39 20.30 -23.29
C SER A 134 9.68 18.97 -23.18
N GLU A 135 9.08 18.51 -24.28
CA GLU A 135 8.42 17.19 -24.34
C GLU A 135 9.43 16.07 -24.07
N ALA A 136 10.64 16.15 -24.63
CA ALA A 136 11.69 15.17 -24.37
C ALA A 136 12.06 15.05 -22.87
N VAL A 137 12.07 16.16 -22.13
CA VAL A 137 12.34 16.13 -20.68
C VAL A 137 11.17 15.51 -19.92
N ARG A 138 9.93 15.82 -20.34
CA ARG A 138 8.72 15.21 -19.77
C ARG A 138 8.72 13.70 -19.97
N ASP A 139 9.05 13.23 -21.17
CA ASP A 139 9.03 11.80 -21.47
C ASP A 139 10.06 11.07 -20.64
N VAL A 140 11.31 11.54 -20.63
CA VAL A 140 12.39 10.95 -19.82
C VAL A 140 12.04 10.94 -18.33
N TRP A 141 11.35 11.98 -17.84
CA TRP A 141 10.91 12.07 -16.45
C TRP A 141 9.97 10.92 -16.05
N PHE A 142 8.91 10.67 -16.82
CA PHE A 142 7.96 9.61 -16.49
C PHE A 142 8.52 8.20 -16.74
N HIS A 143 9.41 8.04 -17.73
CA HIS A 143 10.17 6.79 -17.89
C HIS A 143 10.99 6.48 -16.64
N MET A 144 11.72 7.48 -16.14
CA MET A 144 12.51 7.32 -14.91
C MET A 144 11.63 6.98 -13.72
N GLN A 145 10.48 7.66 -13.54
CA GLN A 145 9.56 7.39 -12.43
C GLN A 145 9.02 5.95 -12.46
N VAL A 146 8.46 5.51 -13.59
CA VAL A 146 7.89 4.15 -13.70
C VAL A 146 8.98 3.09 -13.49
N LEU A 147 10.13 3.24 -14.16
CA LEU A 147 11.22 2.28 -14.04
C LEU A 147 11.79 2.23 -12.62
N PHE A 148 11.90 3.37 -11.94
CA PHE A 148 12.32 3.42 -10.55
C PHE A 148 11.33 2.69 -9.64
N LEU A 149 10.02 2.92 -9.80
CA LEU A 149 8.97 2.23 -9.03
C LEU A 149 8.98 0.71 -9.26
N LEU A 150 9.16 0.27 -10.50
CA LEU A 150 9.31 -1.15 -10.83
C LEU A 150 10.57 -1.73 -10.19
N TRP A 151 11.69 -1.01 -10.23
CA TRP A 151 12.94 -1.43 -9.61
C TRP A 151 12.84 -1.58 -8.09
N LEU A 152 12.05 -0.74 -7.42
CA LEU A 152 11.81 -0.82 -5.98
C LEU A 152 11.11 -2.11 -5.56
N GLN A 153 10.13 -2.58 -6.35
CA GLN A 153 9.22 -3.66 -5.94
C GLN A 153 9.64 -5.06 -6.39
N LEU A 154 10.40 -5.20 -7.48
CA LEU A 154 10.71 -6.52 -8.06
C LEU A 154 11.58 -7.38 -7.10
N PRO A 155 11.27 -8.69 -6.90
CA PRO A 155 11.97 -9.51 -5.91
C PRO A 155 13.48 -9.69 -6.15
N TRP A 156 13.94 -9.63 -7.40
CA TRP A 156 15.34 -9.83 -7.75
C TRP A 156 16.20 -8.56 -7.71
N THR A 157 15.60 -7.38 -7.80
CA THR A 157 16.27 -6.10 -7.53
C THR A 157 16.12 -5.73 -6.06
N ASP A 158 14.95 -5.96 -5.47
CA ASP A 158 14.59 -5.64 -4.07
C ASP A 158 15.08 -4.24 -3.68
N GLY A 159 14.83 -3.29 -4.59
CA GLY A 159 15.45 -1.98 -4.58
C GLY A 159 15.07 -1.15 -3.36
N SER A 160 13.86 -1.35 -2.83
CA SER A 160 13.41 -0.72 -1.59
C SER A 160 14.26 -1.11 -0.39
N THR A 161 14.53 -2.40 -0.20
CA THR A 161 15.40 -2.91 0.86
C THR A 161 16.84 -2.45 0.66
N LEU A 162 17.33 -2.43 -0.58
CA LEU A 162 18.67 -1.90 -0.88
C LEU A 162 18.81 -0.41 -0.50
N LEU A 163 17.83 0.41 -0.87
CA LEU A 163 17.80 1.83 -0.48
C LEU A 163 17.68 2.00 1.03
N TYR A 164 16.86 1.17 1.68
CA TYR A 164 16.72 1.22 3.13
C TYR A 164 18.05 0.93 3.82
N ASP A 165 18.73 -0.17 3.47
CA ASP A 165 19.98 -0.57 4.10
C ASP A 165 21.15 0.38 3.77
N THR A 166 21.16 0.96 2.56
CA THR A 166 22.27 1.80 2.09
C THR A 166 22.10 3.28 2.46
N ILE A 167 20.87 3.79 2.46
CA ILE A 167 20.58 5.23 2.60
C ILE A 167 19.77 5.49 3.86
N THR A 168 18.58 4.91 3.97
CA THR A 168 17.64 5.24 5.04
C THR A 168 18.24 4.92 6.40
N LYS A 169 18.71 3.69 6.59
CA LYS A 169 19.23 3.18 7.84
C LYS A 169 20.46 3.95 8.35
N PRO A 170 21.54 4.15 7.57
CA PRO A 170 22.73 4.83 8.05
C PRO A 170 22.60 6.35 8.12
N PHE A 171 21.86 6.99 7.21
CA PHE A 171 21.86 8.46 7.11
C PHE A 171 20.57 9.13 7.59
N ILE A 172 19.41 8.55 7.27
CA ILE A 172 18.13 9.19 7.56
C ILE A 172 17.70 8.90 9.01
N LEU A 173 17.80 7.64 9.45
CA LEU A 173 17.33 7.24 10.78
C LEU A 173 17.96 8.02 11.94
N PRO A 174 19.30 8.22 12.01
CA PRO A 174 19.89 8.95 13.13
C PRO A 174 19.40 10.39 13.25
N ARG A 175 19.02 11.00 12.12
CA ARG A 175 18.53 12.39 12.05
C ARG A 175 17.06 12.49 12.44
N ILE A 176 16.26 11.48 12.12
CA ILE A 176 14.81 11.50 12.36
C ILE A 176 14.44 11.03 13.77
N LYS A 177 15.21 10.13 14.41
CA LYS A 177 14.90 9.63 15.77
C LYS A 177 14.64 10.75 16.80
N GLY A 178 15.40 11.84 16.74
CA GLY A 178 15.20 12.99 17.65
C GLY A 178 13.99 13.86 17.32
N ILE A 179 13.45 13.79 16.10
CA ILE A 179 12.24 14.51 15.66
C ILE A 179 11.01 13.65 15.91
N ALA A 180 11.11 12.36 15.62
CA ALA A 180 10.12 11.31 15.82
C ALA A 180 9.48 11.33 17.22
N GLY A 181 10.31 11.24 18.27
CA GLY A 181 9.81 11.27 19.66
C GLY A 181 9.05 12.55 19.99
N ARG A 182 9.52 13.70 19.49
CA ARG A 182 8.85 14.99 19.69
C ARG A 182 7.52 15.11 18.96
N VAL A 183 7.38 14.49 17.79
CA VAL A 183 6.14 14.50 17.00
C VAL A 183 5.09 13.59 17.65
N SER A 184 5.48 12.37 18.05
CA SER A 184 4.59 11.39 18.70
C SER A 184 4.03 11.89 20.04
N ASP A 185 4.87 12.52 20.87
CA ASP A 185 4.47 13.00 22.20
C ASP A 185 3.75 14.35 22.20
N SER A 186 3.68 15.04 21.05
CA SER A 186 3.11 16.37 21.00
C SER A 186 1.58 16.34 21.11
N SER A 187 1.08 16.64 22.30
CA SER A 187 -0.33 16.91 22.55
C SER A 187 -0.89 17.97 21.60
N LEU A 188 -0.05 18.90 21.14
CA LEU A 188 -0.38 19.93 20.14
C LEU A 188 -0.70 19.36 18.77
N ILE A 189 0.02 18.36 18.27
CA ILE A 189 -0.28 17.72 16.97
C ILE A 189 -1.59 16.95 17.12
N ASN A 190 -1.72 16.13 18.17
CA ASN A 190 -2.97 15.41 18.45
C ASN A 190 -4.18 16.33 18.65
N THR A 191 -3.97 17.49 19.29
CA THR A 191 -5.01 18.52 19.47
C THR A 191 -5.31 19.21 18.15
N ALA A 192 -4.31 19.70 17.40
CA ALA A 192 -4.50 20.29 16.08
C ALA A 192 -5.25 19.34 15.14
N TRP A 193 -4.96 18.04 15.20
CA TRP A 193 -5.71 17.02 14.48
C TRP A 193 -7.15 16.89 14.96
N ALA A 194 -7.40 16.87 16.28
CA ALA A 194 -8.76 16.86 16.82
C ALA A 194 -9.58 18.09 16.38
N TRP A 195 -8.94 19.26 16.23
CA TRP A 195 -9.55 20.46 15.67
C TRP A 195 -9.90 20.30 14.18
N VAL A 196 -9.08 19.58 13.39
CA VAL A 196 -9.38 19.25 12.00
C VAL A 196 -10.51 18.20 11.89
N ILE A 197 -10.59 17.24 12.81
CA ILE A 197 -11.56 16.12 12.79
C ILE A 197 -12.98 16.55 13.19
N ASN A 198 -13.15 17.58 14.01
CA ASN A 198 -14.49 18.04 14.40
C ASN A 198 -15.29 18.41 13.14
N GLY A 199 -16.28 17.57 12.81
CA GLY A 199 -16.91 17.49 11.49
C GLY A 199 -17.58 18.79 10.99
N SER A 200 -17.82 19.76 11.86
CA SER A 200 -18.25 21.11 11.49
C SER A 200 -17.21 21.91 10.70
N HIS A 201 -15.92 21.61 10.85
CA HIS A 201 -14.83 22.29 10.15
C HIS A 201 -14.42 21.61 8.84
N LEU A 202 -14.78 20.34 8.61
CA LEU A 202 -14.46 19.61 7.38
C LEU A 202 -15.16 20.21 6.15
N TYR A 203 -16.39 20.71 6.32
CA TYR A 203 -17.07 21.46 5.27
C TYR A 203 -16.41 22.83 5.02
N GLY A 204 -15.98 23.52 6.07
CA GLY A 204 -15.23 24.77 5.94
C GLY A 204 -13.89 24.57 5.23
N LEU A 205 -13.17 23.50 5.57
CA LEU A 205 -11.93 23.10 4.90
C LEU A 205 -12.22 22.78 3.43
N TYR A 206 -13.24 21.96 3.14
CA TYR A 206 -13.67 21.67 1.78
C TYR A 206 -13.95 22.95 0.97
N PHE A 207 -14.69 23.91 1.53
CA PHE A 207 -14.95 25.19 0.86
C PHE A 207 -13.68 26.01 0.64
N VAL A 208 -12.75 26.04 1.59
CA VAL A 208 -11.44 26.70 1.39
C VAL A 208 -10.65 26.02 0.27
N PHE A 209 -10.61 24.70 0.25
CA PHE A 209 -9.90 23.92 -0.78
C PHE A 209 -10.48 24.13 -2.17
N VAL A 210 -11.81 24.14 -2.31
CA VAL A 210 -12.50 24.45 -3.59
C VAL A 210 -12.15 25.84 -4.12
N LEU A 211 -11.79 26.79 -3.24
CA LEU A 211 -11.40 28.15 -3.61
C LEU A 211 -9.90 28.29 -3.94
N MET A 212 -9.07 27.28 -3.65
CA MET A 212 -7.64 27.31 -3.96
C MET A 212 -7.37 26.95 -5.43
N PRO A 213 -6.24 27.40 -6.00
CA PRO A 213 -5.78 26.89 -7.29
C PRO A 213 -5.53 25.37 -7.19
N GLY A 214 -6.02 24.59 -8.16
CA GLY A 214 -5.94 23.12 -8.12
C GLY A 214 -4.52 22.56 -7.97
N VAL A 215 -3.51 23.26 -8.47
CA VAL A 215 -2.09 22.89 -8.27
C VAL A 215 -1.70 22.94 -6.80
N VAL A 216 -2.18 23.94 -6.06
CA VAL A 216 -1.89 24.11 -4.63
C VAL A 216 -2.69 23.11 -3.80
N GLU A 217 -3.95 22.86 -4.16
CA GLU A 217 -4.77 21.79 -3.56
C GLU A 217 -4.07 20.44 -3.68
N LYS A 218 -3.70 20.02 -4.90
CA LYS A 218 -3.01 18.75 -5.15
C LYS A 218 -1.69 18.66 -4.37
N PHE A 219 -0.92 19.74 -4.35
CA PHE A 219 0.31 19.81 -3.59
C PHE A 219 0.09 19.57 -2.09
N ILE A 220 -0.89 20.24 -1.48
CA ILE A 220 -1.19 20.09 -0.06
C ILE A 220 -1.71 18.68 0.23
N VAL A 221 -2.61 18.16 -0.62
CA VAL A 221 -3.12 16.78 -0.56
C VAL A 221 -1.98 15.77 -0.55
N ASP A 222 -1.06 15.88 -1.51
CA ASP A 222 0.07 14.97 -1.65
C ASP A 222 1.00 15.08 -0.44
N MET A 223 1.33 16.30 0.02
CA MET A 223 2.21 16.49 1.18
C MET A 223 1.59 15.99 2.47
N VAL A 224 0.31 16.29 2.71
CA VAL A 224 -0.40 15.84 3.92
C VAL A 224 -0.58 14.34 3.91
N GLY A 225 -0.91 13.75 2.75
CA GLY A 225 -1.03 12.31 2.55
C GLY A 225 0.28 11.54 2.52
N THR A 226 1.45 12.19 2.46
CA THR A 226 2.73 11.49 2.39
C THR A 226 3.73 11.87 3.45
N ALA A 227 3.95 13.16 3.72
CA ALA A 227 5.07 13.60 4.54
C ALA A 227 4.92 13.13 5.99
N TYR A 228 3.73 13.29 6.59
CA TYR A 228 3.50 12.83 7.96
C TYR A 228 3.49 11.29 8.07
N PRO A 229 2.74 10.54 7.25
CA PRO A 229 2.80 9.09 7.26
C PRO A 229 4.20 8.53 6.97
N LEU A 230 4.99 9.19 6.12
CA LEU A 230 6.39 8.84 5.87
C LEU A 230 7.23 8.98 7.13
N LEU A 231 7.10 10.11 7.84
CA LEU A 231 7.79 10.31 9.11
C LEU A 231 7.40 9.23 10.11
N ALA A 232 6.10 8.98 10.30
CA ALA A 232 5.61 8.02 11.27
C ALA A 232 5.96 6.55 10.92
N SER A 233 5.88 6.17 9.65
CA SER A 233 6.38 4.88 9.15
C SER A 233 7.87 4.70 9.38
N THR A 234 8.66 5.78 9.29
CA THR A 234 10.10 5.75 9.57
C THR A 234 10.37 5.52 11.04
N VAL A 235 9.47 5.96 11.93
CA VAL A 235 9.56 5.63 13.37
C VAL A 235 9.24 4.17 13.58
N ALA A 236 8.08 3.72 13.08
CA ALA A 236 7.57 2.35 13.22
C ALA A 236 8.61 1.31 12.78
N VAL A 237 9.18 1.47 11.58
CA VAL A 237 10.17 0.52 11.04
C VAL A 237 11.45 0.44 11.89
N THR A 238 11.69 1.40 12.79
CA THR A 238 12.88 1.44 13.66
C THR A 238 12.65 1.00 15.09
N THR A 239 11.41 1.00 15.55
CA THR A 239 11.01 0.51 16.87
C THR A 239 10.74 -0.98 16.74
N GLU A 240 11.69 -1.81 17.14
CA GLU A 240 11.52 -3.28 17.10
C GLU A 240 10.57 -3.81 18.18
N ASP A 241 10.18 -2.94 19.11
CA ASP A 241 9.38 -3.30 20.28
C ASP A 241 7.86 -3.31 20.01
N ASP A 242 7.40 -2.71 18.90
CA ASP A 242 5.96 -2.59 18.57
C ASP A 242 5.65 -2.90 17.09
N PRO A 243 5.39 -4.17 16.74
CA PRO A 243 5.00 -4.57 15.38
C PRO A 243 3.58 -4.13 14.99
N GLU A 244 2.74 -3.68 15.93
CA GLU A 244 1.39 -3.17 15.61
C GLU A 244 1.49 -1.82 14.88
N ASP A 245 2.49 -1.00 15.22
CA ASP A 245 2.79 0.26 14.53
C ASP A 245 3.15 0.03 13.06
N ASP A 246 3.98 -0.98 12.75
CA ASP A 246 4.32 -1.35 11.38
C ASP A 246 3.07 -1.75 10.58
N THR A 247 2.18 -2.55 11.19
CA THR A 247 0.92 -2.97 10.57
C THR A 247 0.01 -1.75 10.31
N GLN A 248 -0.09 -0.80 11.24
CA GLN A 248 -0.94 0.38 11.08
C GLN A 248 -0.55 1.21 9.85
N TRP A 249 0.74 1.53 9.72
CA TRP A 249 1.22 2.33 8.60
C TRP A 249 1.17 1.56 7.29
N LEU A 250 1.43 0.25 7.31
CA LEU A 250 1.29 -0.58 6.11
C LEU A 250 -0.16 -0.61 5.60
N VAL A 251 -1.14 -0.73 6.50
CA VAL A 251 -2.57 -0.63 6.18
C VAL A 251 -2.91 0.75 5.62
N TYR A 252 -2.38 1.83 6.21
CA TYR A 252 -2.54 3.17 5.69
C TYR A 252 -2.07 3.29 4.24
N TRP A 253 -0.83 2.87 3.95
CA TRP A 253 -0.27 2.95 2.60
C TRP A 253 -1.04 2.12 1.58
N CYS A 254 -1.59 0.96 1.99
CA CYS A 254 -2.48 0.18 1.12
C CYS A 254 -3.70 0.99 0.68
N VAL A 255 -4.42 1.58 1.65
CA VAL A 255 -5.67 2.29 1.39
C VAL A 255 -5.42 3.61 0.68
N PHE A 256 -4.45 4.38 1.15
CA PHE A 256 -4.08 5.67 0.57
C PHE A 256 -3.66 5.53 -0.90
N SER A 257 -2.83 4.52 -1.22
CA SER A 257 -2.31 4.36 -2.58
C SER A 257 -3.37 3.91 -3.58
N LEU A 258 -4.30 3.04 -3.16
CA LEU A 258 -5.47 2.69 -3.98
C LEU A 258 -6.37 3.92 -4.23
N PHE A 259 -6.57 4.74 -3.20
CA PHE A 259 -7.30 6.00 -3.35
C PHE A 259 -6.56 6.96 -4.28
N HIS A 260 -5.23 7.07 -4.19
CA HIS A 260 -4.42 7.94 -5.03
C HIS A 260 -4.47 7.50 -6.51
N VAL A 261 -4.40 6.20 -6.81
CA VAL A 261 -4.60 5.68 -8.18
C VAL A 261 -6.00 5.99 -8.68
N PHE A 262 -7.02 5.77 -7.85
CA PHE A 262 -8.39 6.09 -8.21
C PHE A 262 -8.56 7.60 -8.49
N ALA A 263 -8.02 8.45 -7.63
CA ALA A 263 -8.02 9.90 -7.83
C ALA A 263 -7.30 10.30 -9.12
N SER A 264 -6.14 9.70 -9.42
CA SER A 264 -5.42 9.96 -10.67
C SER A 264 -6.21 9.55 -11.92
N ILE A 265 -6.93 8.42 -11.89
CA ILE A 265 -7.81 8.00 -13.01
C ILE A 265 -9.00 8.96 -13.13
N VAL A 266 -9.56 9.40 -12.00
CA VAL A 266 -10.68 10.34 -11.99
C VAL A 266 -10.25 11.70 -12.51
N ASP A 267 -9.07 12.20 -12.15
CA ASP A 267 -8.50 13.43 -12.71
C ASP A 267 -8.31 13.34 -14.21
N ASP A 268 -7.75 12.23 -14.69
CA ASP A 268 -7.60 11.94 -16.11
C ASP A 268 -8.96 11.86 -16.84
N ALA A 269 -10.06 11.59 -16.13
CA ALA A 269 -11.39 11.43 -16.69
C ALA A 269 -12.33 12.63 -16.49
N LEU A 270 -12.09 13.46 -15.47
CA LEU A 270 -12.96 14.53 -15.01
C LEU A 270 -12.17 15.82 -14.72
N ASP A 271 -11.14 16.11 -15.53
CA ASP A 271 -10.24 17.26 -15.39
C ASP A 271 -10.95 18.63 -15.28
N TRP A 272 -12.20 18.73 -15.76
CA TRP A 272 -13.03 19.93 -15.71
C TRP A 272 -13.83 20.12 -14.41
N ILE A 273 -13.79 19.15 -13.48
CA ILE A 273 -14.49 19.23 -12.19
C ILE A 273 -13.49 19.56 -11.07
N PRO A 274 -13.48 20.81 -10.55
CA PRO A 274 -12.60 21.19 -9.45
C PRO A 274 -13.02 20.52 -8.12
N GLY A 275 -12.05 20.19 -7.27
CA GLY A 275 -12.29 19.80 -5.86
C GLY A 275 -12.60 18.32 -5.59
N PHE A 276 -12.27 17.39 -6.50
CA PHE A 276 -12.44 15.95 -6.24
C PHE A 276 -11.50 15.43 -5.13
N HIS A 277 -10.37 16.10 -4.89
CA HIS A 277 -9.38 15.68 -3.91
C HIS A 277 -9.80 16.09 -2.49
N SER A 278 -10.58 15.24 -1.83
CA SER A 278 -10.96 15.51 -0.46
C SER A 278 -9.80 15.27 0.51
N VAL A 279 -9.07 16.35 0.87
CA VAL A 279 -8.11 16.34 2.00
C VAL A 279 -8.75 15.74 3.25
N THR A 280 -10.03 16.00 3.46
CA THR A 280 -10.84 15.43 4.54
C THR A 280 -10.77 13.90 4.58
N LEU A 281 -10.90 13.22 3.44
CA LEU A 281 -10.84 11.76 3.38
C LEU A 281 -9.43 11.25 3.72
N ILE A 282 -8.40 11.92 3.20
CA ILE A 282 -7.00 11.54 3.44
C ILE A 282 -6.65 11.73 4.92
N VAL A 283 -7.07 12.84 5.53
CA VAL A 283 -6.95 13.11 6.96
C VAL A 283 -7.70 12.06 7.79
N TRP A 284 -8.89 11.66 7.36
CA TRP A 284 -9.61 10.59 8.05
C TRP A 284 -8.89 9.23 7.97
N LEU A 285 -8.20 8.93 6.86
CA LEU A 285 -7.43 7.69 6.69
C LEU A 285 -6.16 7.64 7.53
N MET A 286 -5.42 8.75 7.64
CA MET A 286 -4.10 8.79 8.30
C MET A 286 -4.15 8.76 9.83
N LEU A 287 -5.28 9.12 10.44
CA LEU A 287 -5.33 9.37 11.87
C LEU A 287 -5.49 8.07 12.69
N PRO A 288 -4.58 7.79 13.64
CA PRO A 288 -4.68 6.60 14.50
C PRO A 288 -5.97 6.57 15.33
N PHE A 289 -6.48 7.75 15.73
CA PHE A 289 -7.70 7.88 16.53
C PHE A 289 -8.97 7.47 15.76
N THR A 290 -9.05 7.80 14.46
CA THR A 290 -10.23 7.46 13.65
C THR A 290 -10.21 6.01 13.22
N LYS A 291 -9.03 5.37 13.17
CA LYS A 291 -8.80 4.04 12.58
C LYS A 291 -9.41 3.93 11.18
N GLY A 292 -9.38 5.02 10.41
CA GLY A 292 -10.07 5.12 9.12
C GLY A 292 -9.54 4.11 8.11
N ALA A 293 -8.21 4.05 7.94
CA ALA A 293 -7.57 3.07 7.06
C ALA A 293 -7.86 1.63 7.48
N ASP A 294 -7.79 1.30 8.77
CA ASP A 294 -8.11 -0.04 9.29
C ASP A 294 -9.56 -0.44 8.99
N ARG A 295 -10.53 0.47 9.16
CA ARG A 295 -11.93 0.21 8.79
C ARG A 295 -12.08 -0.09 7.30
N VAL A 296 -11.51 0.74 6.43
CA VAL A 296 -11.56 0.50 4.98
C VAL A 296 -10.88 -0.82 4.61
N PHE A 297 -9.73 -1.10 5.20
CA PHE A 297 -9.00 -2.33 4.98
C PHE A 297 -9.80 -3.57 5.37
N ARG A 298 -10.31 -3.62 6.61
CA ARG A 298 -11.05 -4.78 7.15
C ARG A 298 -12.43 -4.96 6.52
N GLN A 299 -13.13 -3.86 6.19
CA GLN A 299 -14.51 -3.92 5.70
C GLN A 299 -14.60 -3.99 4.17
N ILE A 300 -13.62 -3.46 3.44
CA ILE A 300 -13.66 -3.38 1.97
C ILE A 300 -12.57 -4.25 1.37
N LEU A 301 -11.29 -3.98 1.67
CA LEU A 301 -10.18 -4.67 0.98
C LEU A 301 -10.11 -6.16 1.31
N VAL A 302 -10.15 -6.54 2.59
CA VAL A 302 -10.04 -7.94 3.01
C VAL A 302 -11.16 -8.82 2.43
N PRO A 303 -12.44 -8.39 2.43
CA PRO A 303 -13.52 -9.04 1.69
C PRO A 303 -13.30 -9.12 0.19
N LEU A 304 -12.86 -8.02 -0.44
CA LEU A 304 -12.68 -7.91 -1.90
C LEU A 304 -11.63 -8.91 -2.41
N PHE A 305 -10.56 -9.14 -1.64
CA PHE A 305 -9.48 -10.05 -2.00
C PHE A 305 -9.56 -11.43 -1.32
N ASN A 306 -10.70 -11.75 -0.70
CA ASN A 306 -10.96 -13.04 -0.04
C ASN A 306 -9.93 -13.44 1.04
N MET A 307 -9.41 -12.47 1.81
CA MET A 307 -8.38 -12.71 2.83
C MET A 307 -8.93 -12.85 4.26
N ARG A 308 -10.25 -12.99 4.42
CA ARG A 308 -10.89 -13.03 5.76
C ARG A 308 -10.32 -14.13 6.66
N ALA A 309 -10.10 -15.31 6.10
CA ALA A 309 -9.60 -16.45 6.85
C ALA A 309 -8.19 -16.21 7.39
N ASP A 310 -7.33 -15.55 6.61
CA ASP A 310 -5.94 -15.29 7.01
C ASP A 310 -5.87 -14.17 8.04
N LEU A 311 -6.65 -13.09 7.86
CA LEU A 311 -6.77 -12.04 8.87
C LEU A 311 -7.26 -12.58 10.22
N ILE A 312 -8.27 -13.47 10.23
CA ILE A 312 -8.77 -14.09 11.46
C ILE A 312 -7.67 -14.92 12.14
N LYS A 313 -6.83 -15.63 11.37
CA LYS A 313 -5.68 -16.37 11.93
C LYS A 313 -4.66 -15.43 12.58
N LYS A 314 -4.34 -14.30 11.92
CA LYS A 314 -3.46 -13.28 12.49
C LYS A 314 -4.03 -12.70 13.78
N ASP A 315 -5.27 -12.23 13.75
CA ASP A 315 -5.93 -11.63 14.92
C ASP A 315 -5.97 -12.63 16.10
N ALA A 316 -6.24 -13.92 15.82
CA ALA A 316 -6.18 -14.98 16.83
C ALA A 316 -4.77 -15.20 17.38
N ALA A 317 -3.74 -15.19 16.53
CA ALA A 317 -2.35 -15.33 16.95
C ALA A 317 -1.89 -14.15 17.82
N LEU A 318 -2.26 -12.92 17.45
CA LEU A 318 -1.99 -11.71 18.24
C LEU A 318 -2.69 -11.75 19.60
N LEU A 319 -3.94 -12.20 19.65
CA LEU A 319 -4.67 -12.36 20.91
C LEU A 319 -4.03 -13.40 21.82
N VAL A 320 -3.52 -14.50 21.27
CA VAL A 320 -2.75 -15.49 22.04
C VAL A 320 -1.43 -14.91 22.54
N LYS A 321 -0.72 -14.14 21.72
CA LYS A 321 0.53 -13.44 22.10
C LYS A 321 0.26 -12.47 23.25
N ASP A 322 -0.72 -11.59 23.14
CA ASP A 322 -1.10 -10.61 24.17
C ASP A 322 -1.59 -11.28 25.47
N LEU A 323 -2.36 -12.35 25.36
CA LEU A 323 -2.79 -13.10 26.55
C LEU A 323 -1.59 -13.75 27.26
N SER A 324 -0.64 -14.29 26.49
CA SER A 324 0.56 -14.94 27.04
C SER A 324 1.47 -13.94 27.77
N THR A 325 1.61 -12.71 27.27
CA THR A 325 2.43 -11.67 27.91
C THR A 325 1.79 -11.18 29.20
N LYS A 326 0.45 -11.03 29.23
CA LYS A 326 -0.31 -10.59 30.42
C LYS A 326 -0.48 -11.68 31.49
N LEU A 327 -0.42 -12.97 31.12
CA LEU A 327 -0.56 -14.08 32.06
C LEU A 327 0.71 -14.32 32.89
N PRO A 328 0.60 -14.54 34.22
CA PRO A 328 1.69 -15.03 35.04
C PRO A 328 2.21 -16.38 34.52
N GLU A 329 3.52 -16.61 34.54
CA GLU A 329 4.16 -17.82 34.00
C GLU A 329 3.51 -19.11 34.51
N ALA A 330 3.16 -19.16 35.79
CA ALA A 330 2.52 -20.29 36.44
C ALA A 330 1.14 -20.67 35.83
N LYS A 331 0.43 -19.72 35.21
CA LYS A 331 -0.90 -19.96 34.61
C LYS A 331 -0.85 -20.23 33.11
N ARG A 332 0.25 -19.90 32.42
CA ARG A 332 0.37 -20.05 30.95
C ARG A 332 0.13 -21.48 30.48
N ALA A 333 0.72 -22.46 31.15
CA ALA A 333 0.57 -23.88 30.80
C ALA A 333 -0.84 -24.43 31.04
N SER A 334 -1.51 -23.98 32.11
CA SER A 334 -2.91 -24.36 32.40
C SER A 334 -3.83 -23.82 31.32
N VAL A 335 -3.74 -22.52 31.03
CA VAL A 335 -4.58 -21.84 30.04
C VAL A 335 -4.34 -22.38 28.63
N SER A 336 -3.09 -22.64 28.24
CA SER A 336 -2.80 -23.23 26.92
C SER A 336 -3.39 -24.64 26.78
N SER A 337 -3.38 -25.44 27.86
CA SER A 337 -4.00 -26.77 27.85
C SER A 337 -5.53 -26.71 27.76
N GLU A 338 -6.18 -25.76 28.44
CA GLU A 338 -7.63 -25.55 28.38
C GLU A 338 -8.08 -25.10 26.99
N ILE A 339 -7.35 -24.16 26.39
CA ILE A 339 -7.58 -23.70 25.01
C ILE A 339 -7.43 -24.89 24.04
N ALA A 340 -6.34 -25.67 24.16
CA ALA A 340 -6.14 -26.84 23.33
C ALA A 340 -7.25 -27.90 23.50
N ALA A 341 -7.78 -28.06 24.71
CA ALA A 341 -8.91 -28.96 24.97
C ALA A 341 -10.22 -28.45 24.35
N MET A 342 -10.53 -27.15 24.48
CA MET A 342 -11.74 -26.54 23.88
C MET A 342 -11.75 -26.65 22.36
N PHE A 343 -10.63 -26.37 21.70
CA PHE A 343 -10.54 -26.39 20.23
C PHE A 343 -10.20 -27.78 19.66
N GLY A 344 -9.48 -28.61 20.41
CA GLY A 344 -9.16 -30.00 20.03
C GLY A 344 -10.39 -30.91 20.04
N ALA A 345 -11.37 -30.65 20.90
CA ALA A 345 -12.66 -31.36 20.92
C ALA A 345 -13.58 -31.01 19.73
N ALA A 346 -13.28 -29.92 19.00
CA ALA A 346 -14.09 -29.41 17.88
C ALA A 346 -13.68 -29.97 16.51
N GLN A 347 -12.73 -30.92 16.41
CA GLN A 347 -12.46 -31.58 15.13
C GLN A 347 -13.70 -32.36 14.64
N PRO A 348 -14.13 -32.18 13.37
CA PRO A 348 -15.33 -32.84 12.87
C PRO A 348 -15.16 -34.36 12.88
N GLN A 349 -16.13 -35.06 13.44
CA GLN A 349 -16.25 -36.52 13.51
C GLN A 349 -16.27 -37.25 12.15
N SER A 350 -16.05 -36.57 11.01
CA SER A 350 -16.14 -37.18 9.68
C SER A 350 -14.99 -38.15 9.34
N ALA A 351 -13.93 -38.22 10.14
CA ALA A 351 -12.82 -39.16 9.94
C ALA A 351 -12.96 -40.49 10.71
N ARG A 352 -13.95 -40.64 11.62
CA ARG A 352 -14.04 -41.83 12.51
C ARG A 352 -15.01 -42.92 12.04
N SER A 353 -15.61 -42.78 10.85
CA SER A 353 -16.47 -43.80 10.26
C SER A 353 -15.73 -44.61 9.19
N LYS A 354 -14.77 -45.44 9.61
CA LYS A 354 -14.48 -46.70 8.92
C LYS A 354 -14.50 -47.80 9.98
N SER A 355 -15.63 -48.49 10.03
CA SER A 355 -15.86 -49.67 10.88
C SER A 355 -14.86 -50.79 10.52
N PRO A 356 -14.49 -51.68 11.46
CA PRO A 356 -13.43 -52.67 11.26
C PRO A 356 -13.88 -53.76 10.29
N ALA A 357 -13.01 -54.07 9.31
CA ALA A 357 -13.19 -55.24 8.48
C ALA A 357 -13.08 -56.52 9.33
N THR A 358 -14.17 -57.28 9.30
CA THR A 358 -14.36 -58.65 9.78
C THR A 358 -13.17 -59.58 9.54
N THR A 359 -12.67 -60.16 10.63
CA THR A 359 -11.85 -61.38 10.65
C THR A 359 -12.69 -62.57 10.18
N LYS A 360 -12.22 -63.30 9.16
CA LYS A 360 -12.65 -64.67 8.87
C LYS A 360 -11.68 -65.66 9.52
N PRO A 361 -12.15 -66.74 10.16
CA PRO A 361 -11.29 -67.77 10.72
C PRO A 361 -10.82 -68.74 9.62
N GLY A 362 -9.64 -69.32 9.83
CA GLY A 362 -9.04 -70.29 8.93
C GLY A 362 -9.83 -71.59 8.80
N LYS A 363 -9.54 -72.32 7.72
CA LYS A 363 -9.74 -73.76 7.63
C LYS A 363 -8.42 -74.41 7.24
N SER A 364 -7.93 -75.21 8.17
CA SER A 364 -7.12 -76.39 7.94
C SER A 364 -7.99 -77.52 7.37
N GLU A 365 -7.33 -78.42 6.63
CA GLU A 365 -7.80 -79.62 5.89
C GLU A 365 -8.21 -79.41 4.44
#